data_AF-A0A1S8CAK9-F1
#
_entry.id   AF-A0A1S8CAK9-F1
#
_cell.length_a   1.000
_cell.length_b   1.000
_cell.length_c   1.000
_cell.angle_alpha   90.00
_cell.angle_beta   90.00
_cell.angle_gamma   90.00
#
_symmetry.space_group_name_H-M   'P 1'
#
loop_
_entity.id
_entity.type
_entity.pdbx_description
1 polymer ?
#
loop_
_entity_poly.entity_id
_entity_poly.type
_entity_poly.pdbx_seq_one_letter_code
_entity_poly.pdbx_strand_id
1 'polypeptide(L)' 'MIPDPTAGPHGPDLFTGGGEAGRLMAALDWSATPVGPVEGWPASLRYAVRTILASRFPMIITWGPQYTQLYNDATPP' A
#
# COMPACT_ATOMS: atom_id res chain seq x y z
N MET A 1 -23.40 8.76 -14.28
CA MET A 1 -23.22 8.06 -12.99
C MET A 1 -22.23 8.88 -12.18
N ILE A 2 -22.69 9.57 -11.14
CA ILE A 2 -21.80 10.32 -10.23
C ILE A 2 -21.35 9.31 -9.16
N PRO A 3 -20.03 9.13 -8.92
CA PRO A 3 -19.57 8.20 -7.90
C PRO A 3 -19.94 8.71 -6.50
N ASP A 4 -20.26 7.77 -5.61
CA ASP A 4 -20.64 8.00 -4.21
C ASP A 4 -19.46 8.62 -3.41
N PRO A 5 -19.64 9.78 -2.76
CA PRO A 5 -18.58 10.45 -1.99
C PRO A 5 -18.22 9.75 -0.66
N THR A 6 -19.00 8.77 -0.21
CA THR A 6 -18.67 7.97 0.99
C THR A 6 -17.77 6.77 0.68
N ALA A 7 -17.48 6.56 -0.60
CA ALA A 7 -16.42 5.70 -1.02
C ALA A 7 -15.06 6.37 -0.87
N GLY A 8 -14.54 6.43 0.37
CA GLY A 8 -13.09 6.52 0.56
C GLY A 8 -12.43 5.44 -0.31
N PRO A 9 -11.28 5.68 -0.97
CA PRO A 9 -10.79 4.84 -2.06
C PRO A 9 -10.72 3.40 -1.57
N HIS A 10 -11.76 2.64 -1.95
CA HIS A 10 -12.06 1.33 -1.41
C HIS A 10 -10.99 0.37 -1.90
N GLY A 11 -10.84 -0.76 -1.21
CA GLY A 11 -9.88 -1.79 -1.59
C GLY A 11 -10.05 -2.30 -3.03
N PRO A 12 -9.58 -3.53 -3.25
CA PRO A 12 -8.73 -3.96 -4.38
C PRO A 12 -7.80 -2.96 -5.11
N ASP A 13 -8.12 -1.67 -5.26
CA ASP A 13 -7.33 -0.75 -6.12
C ASP A 13 -6.06 -0.19 -5.45
N LEU A 14 -5.89 -0.35 -4.13
CA LEU A 14 -4.77 0.27 -3.41
C LEU A 14 -3.38 -0.19 -3.91
N PHE A 15 -3.28 -1.45 -4.29
CA PHE A 15 -2.02 -2.09 -4.67
C PHE A 15 -1.86 -2.27 -6.19
N THR A 16 -2.79 -1.73 -6.99
CA THR A 16 -2.71 -1.81 -8.44
C THR A 16 -1.53 -0.97 -8.97
N GLY A 17 -0.95 -1.41 -10.09
CA GLY A 17 0.21 -0.74 -10.69
C GLY A 17 1.57 -1.11 -10.11
N GLY A 18 1.62 -1.86 -9.00
CA GLY A 18 2.86 -2.23 -8.31
C GLY A 18 3.54 -3.54 -8.73
N GLY A 19 3.19 -4.12 -9.88
CA GLY A 19 3.81 -5.35 -10.39
C GLY A 19 3.81 -6.54 -9.42
N GLU A 20 4.97 -7.06 -9.04
CA GLU A 20 5.10 -8.19 -8.09
C GLU A 20 4.86 -7.72 -6.65
N ALA A 21 5.51 -6.65 -6.20
CA ALA A 21 5.37 -6.08 -4.87
C ALA A 21 3.92 -5.71 -4.58
N GLY A 22 3.22 -5.12 -5.54
CA GLY A 22 1.79 -4.83 -5.44
C GLY A 22 0.94 -6.10 -5.27
N ARG A 23 1.25 -7.17 -6.02
CA ARG A 23 0.55 -8.46 -5.88
C ARG A 23 0.81 -9.11 -4.52
N LEU A 24 2.05 -9.09 -4.04
CA LEU A 24 2.41 -9.61 -2.72
C LEU A 24 1.73 -8.81 -1.59
N MET A 25 1.75 -7.48 -1.68
CA MET A 25 1.05 -6.62 -0.73
C MET A 25 -0.47 -6.85 -0.76
N ALA A 26 -1.08 -7.07 -1.92
CA ALA A 26 -2.51 -7.36 -2.03
C ALA A 26 -2.89 -8.73 -1.44
N ALA A 27 -1.98 -9.70 -1.48
CA ALA A 27 -2.20 -11.05 -0.95
C ALA A 27 -1.90 -11.17 0.56
N LEU A 28 -1.28 -10.16 1.16
CA LEU A 28 -0.90 -10.17 2.58
C LEU A 28 -2.12 -9.95 3.47
N ASP A 29 -2.27 -10.79 4.50
CA ASP A 29 -3.20 -10.50 5.60
C ASP A 29 -2.60 -9.39 6.50
N TRP A 30 -2.93 -8.15 6.16
CA TRP A 30 -2.45 -6.97 6.88
C TRP A 30 -2.95 -6.90 8.32
N SER A 31 -4.07 -7.56 8.66
CA SER A 31 -4.59 -7.58 10.02
C SER A 31 -3.65 -8.30 10.99
N ALA A 32 -2.83 -9.22 10.46
CA ALA A 32 -1.79 -9.94 11.18
C ALA A 32 -0.44 -9.18 11.25
N THR A 33 -0.36 -7.94 10.74
CA THR A 33 0.87 -7.13 10.74
C THR A 33 0.79 -5.98 11.76
N PRO A 34 1.93 -5.41 12.18
CA PRO A 34 1.94 -4.21 13.03
C PRO A 34 1.28 -2.96 12.41
N VAL A 35 1.09 -2.94 11.09
CA VAL A 35 0.41 -1.85 10.37
C VAL A 35 -1.11 -1.95 10.51
N GLY A 36 -1.63 -3.15 10.76
CA GLY A 36 -3.06 -3.42 10.92
C GLY A 36 -3.83 -3.50 9.60
N PRO A 37 -5.16 -3.74 9.66
CA PRO A 37 -5.99 -3.94 8.47
C PRO A 37 -6.02 -2.70 7.57
N VAL A 38 -6.04 -2.91 6.26
CA VAL A 38 -5.95 -1.85 5.24
C VAL A 38 -7.08 -0.83 5.36
N GLU A 39 -8.26 -1.25 5.82
CA GLU A 39 -9.44 -0.41 6.08
C GLU A 39 -9.18 0.63 7.18
N GLY A 40 -8.28 0.31 8.12
CA GLY A 40 -7.88 1.20 9.21
C GLY A 40 -6.72 2.12 8.90
N TRP A 41 -6.04 1.95 7.75
CA TRP A 41 -4.87 2.76 7.42
C TRP A 41 -5.21 4.26 7.35
N PRO A 42 -4.31 5.15 7.78
CA PRO A 42 -4.47 6.57 7.53
C PRO A 42 -4.34 6.87 6.04
N ALA A 43 -5.01 7.93 5.56
CA ALA A 43 -4.98 8.33 4.15
C ALA A 43 -3.55 8.60 3.65
N SER A 44 -2.66 9.14 4.50
CA SER A 44 -1.26 9.38 4.18
C SER A 44 -0.50 8.10 3.84
N LEU A 45 -0.70 7.02 4.60
CA LEU A 45 -0.07 5.73 4.32
C LEU A 45 -0.56 5.17 2.99
N ARG A 46 -1.87 5.19 2.74
CA ARG A 46 -2.44 4.73 1.46
C ARG A 46 -1.85 5.50 0.28
N TYR A 47 -1.75 6.82 0.39
CA TYR A 47 -1.15 7.64 -0.66
C TYR A 47 0.34 7.32 -0.87
N ALA A 48 1.10 7.14 0.21
CA ALA A 48 2.52 6.81 0.14
C ALA A 48 2.74 5.44 -0.52
N VAL A 49 1.92 4.43 -0.19
CA VAL A 49 1.96 3.11 -0.84
C VAL A 49 1.70 3.21 -2.34
N ARG A 50 0.65 3.91 -2.76
CA ARG A 50 0.39 4.14 -4.20
C ARG A 50 1.56 4.82 -4.89
N THR A 51 2.19 5.79 -4.21
CA THR A 51 3.33 6.53 -4.74
C THR A 51 4.53 5.60 -4.97
N ILE A 52 4.89 4.75 -4.01
CA ILE A 52 6.04 3.86 -4.20
C ILE A 52 5.76 2.79 -5.25
N LEU A 53 4.54 2.24 -5.29
CA LEU A 53 4.18 1.20 -6.26
C LEU A 53 4.14 1.72 -7.70
N ALA A 54 3.81 3.01 -7.91
CA ALA A 54 3.84 3.64 -9.23
C ALA A 54 5.26 4.05 -9.69
N SER A 55 6.23 4.10 -8.78
CA SER A 55 7.58 4.55 -9.08
C SER A 55 8.43 3.47 -9.74
N ARG A 56 9.27 3.87 -10.71
CA ARG A 56 10.31 3.02 -11.31
C ARG A 56 11.67 3.14 -10.61
N PHE A 57 11.80 4.05 -9.65
CA PHE A 57 13.00 4.17 -8.83
C PHE A 57 12.86 3.31 -7.57
N PRO A 58 13.96 2.72 -7.05
CA PRO A 58 13.94 1.99 -5.80
C PRO A 58 13.42 2.88 -4.67
N MET A 59 12.39 2.43 -3.97
CA MET A 59 11.79 3.16 -2.85
C MET A 59 11.37 2.22 -1.73
N ILE A 60 11.53 2.70 -0.49
CA ILE A 60 11.11 2.03 0.73
C ILE A 60 10.43 3.07 1.64
N ILE A 61 9.29 2.70 2.22
CA ILE A 61 8.66 3.41 3.33
C ILE A 61 8.85 2.56 4.58
N THR A 62 9.31 3.18 5.66
CA THR A 62 9.32 2.58 7.00
C THR A 62 8.17 3.17 7.80
N TRP A 63 7.24 2.34 8.25
CA TRP A 63 6.00 2.79 8.89
C TRP A 63 5.82 2.24 10.32
N GLY A 64 5.31 3.10 11.19
CA GLY A 64 4.90 2.73 12.54
C GLY A 64 6.06 2.43 13.51
N PRO A 65 5.72 2.17 14.79
CA PRO A 65 6.72 1.99 15.84
C PRO A 65 7.55 0.71 15.72
N GLN A 66 7.07 -0.27 14.94
CA GLN A 66 7.79 -1.52 14.64
C GLN A 66 8.59 -1.44 13.33
N TYR A 67 8.68 -0.25 12.70
CA TYR A 67 9.46 -0.03 11.48
C TYR A 67 9.11 -0.99 10.35
N THR A 68 7.82 -1.23 10.10
CA THR A 68 7.39 -2.10 8.99
C THR A 68 7.79 -1.48 7.66
N GLN A 69 8.51 -2.23 6.83
CA GLN A 69 9.00 -1.73 5.55
C GLN A 69 8.06 -2.14 4.40
N LEU A 70 7.70 -1.16 3.57
CA LEU A 70 6.97 -1.36 2.32
C LEU A 70 7.87 -0.88 1.17
N TYR A 71 8.08 -1.71 0.17
CA TYR A 71 8.99 -1.44 -0.95
C TYR A 71 8.30 -1.71 -2.29
N ASN A 72 8.94 -1.27 -3.38
CA ASN A 72 8.49 -1.53 -4.75
C ASN A 72 9.43 -2.47 -5.51
N ASP A 73 9.01 -2.90 -6.70
CA ASP A 73 9.75 -3.84 -7.56
C ASP A 73 11.15 -3.37 -7.98
N ALA A 74 11.39 -2.06 -7.94
CA ALA A 74 12.70 -1.50 -8.28
C ALA A 74 13.71 -1.69 -7.14
N THR A 75 13.26 -1.99 -5.92
CA THR A 75 14.11 -2.30 -4.78
C THR A 75 14.66 -3.73 -4.90
N PRO A 76 15.99 -3.92 -4.99
CA PRO A 76 16.60 -5.25 -5.02
C PRO A 76 16.33 -6.04 -3.73
N PRO A 77 16.37 -7.38 -3.78
CA PRO A 77 16.26 -8.23 -2.59
C PRO A 77 17.40 -8.02 -1.59
#